data_AF-A0A534T970-F1
#
_entry.id   AF-A0A534T970-F1
#
_cell.length_a   1.000
_cell.length_b   1.000
_cell.length_c   1.000
_cell.angle_alpha   90.00
_cell.angle_beta   90.00
_cell.angle_gamma   90.00
#
_symmetry.space_group_name_H-M   'P 1'
#
loop_
_entity.id
_entity.type
_entity.pdbx_description
1 polymer ?
#
loop_
_entity_poly.entity_id
_entity_poly.type
_entity_poly.pdbx_seq_one_letter_code
_entity_poly.pdbx_strand_id
1 'polypeptide(L)'
;MRLAREQWVTGGFDIQHMLLLLGEAFVDRYEGDGHAAWARVDAAWPAFEQSMLGRVRVVRSQMVHVRGASALAAAADARDRAARSALLNVADRAARELMSDPIAAFRPAGELLRAGIAALRGQPERALILLERAASEFDTVDMALYAAVARRRHGELSGGEAGAARIAAADTWMARQGIRSPESFNRMLAPGFT
;
A
#
# COMPACT_ATOMS: atom_id res chain seq x y z
N MET A 1 18.78 -3.72 12.12
CA MET A 1 17.44 -3.97 12.70
C MET A 1 17.38 -5.17 13.64
N ARG A 2 18.11 -6.27 13.39
CA ARG A 2 18.13 -7.47 14.25
C ARG A 2 18.42 -7.20 15.75
N LEU A 3 19.41 -6.35 16.04
CA LEU A 3 19.80 -5.99 17.43
C LEU A 3 18.72 -5.21 18.20
N ALA A 4 17.82 -4.50 17.53
CA ALA A 4 16.76 -3.73 18.20
C ALA A 4 15.63 -4.65 18.73
N ARG A 5 15.38 -5.78 18.05
CA ARG A 5 14.36 -6.76 18.44
C ARG A 5 14.74 -7.56 19.70
N GLU A 6 16.03 -7.80 19.89
CA GLU A 6 16.55 -8.64 20.98
C GLU A 6 16.63 -7.89 22.33
N GLN A 7 16.50 -6.56 22.33
CA GLN A 7 16.69 -5.72 23.52
C GLN A 7 15.39 -5.29 24.21
N TRP A 8 14.21 -5.59 23.65
CA TRP A 8 12.93 -5.20 24.26
C TRP A 8 12.18 -6.40 24.84
N VAL A 9 12.29 -6.54 26.16
CA VAL A 9 11.49 -7.46 26.97
C VAL A 9 10.21 -6.75 27.41
N THR A 10 9.20 -6.76 26.57
CA THR A 10 7.80 -6.54 26.98
C THR A 10 6.96 -7.64 26.32
N GLY A 11 6.18 -8.39 27.11
CA GLY A 11 5.40 -9.54 26.64
C GLY A 11 4.20 -9.20 25.73
N GLY A 12 4.26 -8.11 24.95
CA GLY A 12 3.15 -7.62 24.14
C GLY A 12 3.59 -6.79 22.93
N PHE A 13 2.62 -6.47 22.06
CA PHE A 13 2.83 -5.67 20.86
C PHE A 13 2.63 -4.17 21.18
N ASP A 14 3.72 -3.40 21.16
CA ASP A 14 3.71 -1.96 21.44
C ASP A 14 4.02 -1.09 20.20
N ILE A 15 4.07 0.23 20.39
CA ILE A 15 4.21 1.19 19.29
C ILE A 15 5.56 1.04 18.58
N GLN A 16 6.61 0.64 19.29
CA GLN A 16 7.94 0.40 18.73
C GLN A 16 7.93 -0.82 17.81
N HIS A 17 7.27 -1.91 18.23
CA HIS A 17 7.05 -3.09 17.39
C HIS A 17 6.25 -2.73 16.12
N MET A 18 5.22 -1.90 16.27
CA MET A 18 4.43 -1.41 15.14
C MET A 18 5.28 -0.60 14.17
N LEU A 19 6.03 0.40 14.66
CA LEU A 19 6.86 1.28 13.82
C LEU A 19 7.94 0.48 13.07
N LEU A 20 8.56 -0.51 13.73
CA LEU A 20 9.51 -1.42 13.11
C LEU A 20 8.85 -2.24 12.00
N LEU A 21 7.68 -2.83 12.27
CA LEU A 21 6.93 -3.61 11.29
C LEU A 21 6.54 -2.78 10.06
N LEU A 22 6.09 -1.54 10.26
CA LEU A 22 5.76 -0.62 9.17
C LEU A 22 6.98 -0.36 8.28
N GLY A 23 8.12 -0.04 8.89
CA GLY A 23 9.36 0.19 8.16
C GLY A 23 9.82 -1.03 7.36
N GLU A 24 9.77 -2.22 7.97
CA GLU A 24 10.16 -3.47 7.31
C GLU A 24 9.24 -3.83 6.14
N ALA A 25 7.92 -3.74 6.32
CA ALA A 25 6.97 -3.97 5.24
C ALA A 25 7.08 -2.92 4.11
N PHE A 26 7.57 -1.71 4.42
CA PHE A 26 7.87 -0.70 3.40
C PHE A 26 9.13 -1.06 2.63
N VAL A 27 10.20 -1.46 3.32
CA VAL A 27 11.46 -1.91 2.70
C VAL A 27 11.23 -3.13 1.81
N ASP A 28 10.56 -4.16 2.32
CA ASP A 28 10.28 -5.38 1.54
C ASP A 28 9.54 -5.02 0.22
N ARG A 29 8.52 -4.15 0.28
CA ARG A 29 7.79 -3.71 -0.94
C ARG A 29 8.61 -2.77 -1.84
N TYR A 30 9.49 -1.97 -1.27
CA TYR A 30 10.41 -1.12 -2.03
C TYR A 30 11.38 -1.99 -2.85
N GLU A 31 11.91 -3.05 -2.24
CA GLU A 31 12.77 -4.05 -2.87
C GLU A 31 12.02 -4.97 -3.85
N GLY A 32 10.68 -4.95 -3.81
CA GLY A 32 9.83 -5.76 -4.69
C GLY A 32 9.51 -7.15 -4.12
N ASP A 33 9.83 -7.42 -2.85
CA ASP A 33 9.49 -8.66 -2.17
C ASP A 33 8.11 -8.56 -1.49
N GLY A 34 7.05 -8.67 -2.28
CA GLY A 34 5.68 -8.64 -1.78
C GLY A 34 5.37 -9.78 -0.80
N HIS A 35 6.00 -10.94 -1.00
CA HIS A 35 5.81 -12.12 -0.16
C HIS A 35 6.38 -11.92 1.25
N ALA A 36 7.60 -11.38 1.37
CA ALA A 36 8.20 -11.06 2.66
C ALA A 36 7.38 -10.01 3.42
N ALA A 37 6.92 -8.96 2.72
CA ALA A 37 6.06 -7.93 3.31
C ALA A 37 4.78 -8.53 3.89
N TRP A 38 4.08 -9.37 3.11
CA TRP A 38 2.87 -10.05 3.57
C TRP A 38 3.15 -10.98 4.75
N ALA A 39 4.17 -11.82 4.65
CA ALA A 39 4.51 -12.78 5.70
C ALA A 39 4.78 -12.11 7.04
N ARG A 40 5.52 -10.99 7.07
CA ARG A 40 5.76 -10.22 8.31
C ARG A 40 4.48 -9.63 8.89
N VAL A 41 3.69 -8.96 8.05
CA VAL A 41 2.48 -8.26 8.53
C VAL A 41 1.42 -9.25 8.99
N ASP A 42 1.22 -10.36 8.27
CA ASP A 42 0.24 -11.37 8.65
C ASP A 42 0.66 -12.11 9.92
N ALA A 43 1.95 -12.45 10.07
CA ALA A 43 2.47 -13.07 11.29
C ALA A 43 2.31 -12.16 12.53
N ALA A 44 2.47 -10.85 12.36
CA ALA A 44 2.31 -9.87 13.45
C ALA A 44 0.85 -9.49 13.73
N TRP A 45 -0.08 -9.80 12.82
CA TRP A 45 -1.46 -9.33 12.90
C TRP A 45 -2.21 -9.77 14.16
N PRO A 46 -2.15 -11.04 14.61
CA PRO A 46 -2.84 -11.46 15.83
C PRO A 46 -2.36 -10.71 17.08
N ALA A 47 -1.06 -10.44 17.18
CA ALA A 47 -0.47 -9.69 18.28
C ALA A 47 -0.90 -8.21 18.26
N PHE A 48 -0.97 -7.61 17.07
CA PHE A 48 -1.53 -6.27 16.89
C PHE A 48 -3.01 -6.20 17.31
N GLU A 49 -3.84 -7.18 16.91
CA GLU A 49 -5.26 -7.23 17.26
C GLU A 49 -5.51 -7.39 18.76
N GLN A 50 -4.64 -8.11 19.46
CA GLN A 50 -4.71 -8.28 20.91
C GLN A 50 -4.17 -7.07 21.69
N SER A 51 -3.47 -6.15 21.01
CA SER A 51 -2.90 -4.96 21.63
C SER A 51 -3.92 -3.84 21.84
N MET A 52 -3.57 -2.87 22.70
CA MET A 52 -4.37 -1.65 22.87
C MET A 52 -4.21 -0.65 21.70
N LEU A 53 -3.20 -0.84 20.84
CA LEU A 53 -2.92 0.08 19.73
C LEU A 53 -4.05 0.09 18.70
N GLY A 54 -4.69 -1.06 18.45
CA GLY A 54 -5.82 -1.17 17.53
C GLY A 54 -7.05 -0.34 17.95
N ARG A 55 -7.11 0.14 19.19
CA ARG A 55 -8.16 1.07 19.66
C ARG A 55 -7.90 2.52 19.24
N VAL A 56 -6.64 2.87 18.97
CA VAL A 56 -6.28 4.18 18.44
C VAL A 56 -6.56 4.17 16.95
N ARG A 57 -7.59 4.92 16.52
CA ARG A 57 -8.10 4.87 15.14
C ARG A 57 -7.01 5.05 14.09
N VAL A 58 -6.23 6.15 14.18
CA VAL A 58 -5.17 6.43 13.20
C VAL A 58 -4.15 5.29 13.09
N VAL A 59 -3.83 4.63 14.21
CA VAL A 59 -2.92 3.48 14.25
C VAL A 59 -3.57 2.27 13.58
N ARG A 60 -4.85 2.00 13.87
CA ARG A 60 -5.61 0.93 13.22
C ARG A 60 -5.65 1.12 11.71
N SER A 61 -6.02 2.30 11.24
CA SER A 61 -6.15 2.58 9.81
C SER A 61 -4.79 2.50 9.10
N GLN A 62 -3.72 2.97 9.75
CA GLN A 62 -2.37 2.79 9.22
C GLN A 62 -1.99 1.30 9.09
N MET A 63 -2.26 0.49 10.12
CA MET A 63 -1.98 -0.95 10.10
C MET A 63 -2.83 -1.70 9.09
N VAL A 64 -4.12 -1.37 8.96
CA VAL A 64 -5.03 -1.93 7.94
C VAL A 64 -4.51 -1.61 6.54
N HIS A 65 -4.06 -0.37 6.30
CA HIS A 65 -3.48 0.02 5.03
C HIS A 65 -2.22 -0.79 4.70
N VAL A 66 -1.29 -0.94 5.64
CA VAL A 66 -0.08 -1.75 5.42
C VAL A 66 -0.40 -3.22 5.19
N ARG A 67 -1.35 -3.79 5.92
CA ARG A 67 -1.81 -5.16 5.68
C ARG A 67 -2.41 -5.33 4.29
N GLY A 68 -3.31 -4.43 3.90
CA GLY A 68 -3.95 -4.47 2.58
C GLY A 68 -2.95 -4.33 1.44
N ALA A 69 -2.01 -3.40 1.56
CA ALA A 69 -0.99 -3.16 0.54
C ALA A 69 0.03 -4.30 0.47
N SER A 70 0.40 -4.90 1.60
CA SER A 70 1.31 -6.06 1.63
C SER A 70 0.65 -7.32 1.04
N ALA A 71 -0.62 -7.58 1.36
CA ALA A 71 -1.39 -8.64 0.72
C ALA A 71 -1.49 -8.44 -0.80
N LEU A 72 -1.72 -7.19 -1.22
CA LEU A 72 -1.82 -6.84 -2.63
C LEU A 72 -0.49 -6.99 -3.39
N ALA A 73 0.63 -6.66 -2.74
CA ALA A 73 1.97 -6.91 -3.27
C ALA A 73 2.23 -8.41 -3.46
N ALA A 74 1.98 -9.23 -2.42
CA ALA A 74 2.10 -10.68 -2.53
C ALA A 74 1.16 -11.28 -3.61
N ALA A 75 -0.04 -10.72 -3.78
CA ALA A 75 -0.99 -11.18 -4.80
C ALA A 75 -0.51 -10.91 -6.24
N ALA A 76 0.36 -9.92 -6.46
CA ALA A 76 0.94 -9.64 -7.76
C ALA A 76 1.90 -10.77 -8.19
N ASP A 77 2.64 -11.33 -7.23
CA ASP A 77 3.66 -12.37 -7.47
C ASP A 77 3.11 -13.80 -7.31
N ALA A 78 1.89 -13.95 -6.77
CA ALA A 78 1.27 -15.25 -6.51
C ALA A 78 0.91 -16.00 -7.80
N ARG A 79 1.58 -17.14 -8.03
CA ARG A 79 1.30 -18.04 -9.17
C ARG A 79 0.06 -18.90 -8.98
N ASP A 80 -0.23 -19.27 -7.74
CA ASP A 80 -1.42 -20.07 -7.41
C ASP A 80 -2.68 -19.20 -7.35
N ARG A 81 -3.72 -19.61 -8.08
CA ARG A 81 -4.97 -18.84 -8.20
C ARG A 81 -5.73 -18.75 -6.88
N ALA A 82 -5.71 -19.79 -6.05
CA ALA A 82 -6.42 -19.79 -4.78
C ALA A 82 -5.73 -18.87 -3.77
N ALA A 83 -4.40 -18.96 -3.65
CA ALA A 83 -3.57 -18.07 -2.84
C ALA A 83 -3.74 -16.61 -3.27
N ARG A 84 -3.67 -16.33 -4.58
CA ARG A 84 -3.93 -14.99 -5.14
C ARG A 84 -5.31 -14.47 -4.76
N SER A 85 -6.35 -15.30 -4.90
CA SER A 85 -7.72 -14.93 -4.52
C SER A 85 -7.85 -14.61 -3.02
N ALA A 86 -7.22 -15.41 -2.16
CA ALA A 86 -7.23 -15.18 -0.71
C ALA A 86 -6.56 -13.85 -0.34
N LEU A 87 -5.41 -13.54 -0.93
CA LEU A 87 -4.69 -12.28 -0.72
C LEU A 87 -5.50 -11.06 -1.23
N LEU A 88 -6.13 -11.17 -2.40
CA LEU A 88 -7.02 -10.13 -2.90
C LEU A 88 -8.23 -9.90 -1.99
N ASN A 89 -8.75 -10.94 -1.33
CA ASN A 89 -9.83 -10.78 -0.35
C ASN A 89 -9.36 -10.04 0.92
N VAL A 90 -8.12 -10.25 1.37
CA VAL A 90 -7.53 -9.47 2.46
C VAL A 90 -7.40 -8.00 2.06
N ALA A 91 -6.85 -7.73 0.88
CA ALA A 91 -6.73 -6.37 0.35
C ALA A 91 -8.10 -5.68 0.20
N ASP A 92 -9.12 -6.40 -0.27
CA ASP A 92 -10.48 -5.87 -0.43
C ASP A 92 -11.14 -5.53 0.91
N ARG A 93 -10.95 -6.36 1.95
CA ARG A 93 -11.42 -6.04 3.31
C ARG A 93 -10.74 -4.79 3.86
N ALA A 94 -9.41 -4.70 3.71
CA ALA A 94 -8.66 -3.52 4.14
C ALA A 94 -9.14 -2.26 3.42
N ALA A 95 -9.35 -2.32 2.10
CA ALA A 95 -9.87 -1.21 1.33
C ALA A 95 -11.24 -0.73 1.82
N ARG A 96 -12.17 -1.65 2.09
CA ARG A 96 -13.50 -1.31 2.62
C ARG A 96 -13.41 -0.63 3.99
N GLU A 97 -12.57 -1.15 4.88
CA GLU A 97 -12.36 -0.57 6.20
C GLU A 97 -11.81 0.87 6.10
N LEU A 98 -10.78 1.09 5.29
CA LEU A 98 -10.20 2.43 5.06
C LEU A 98 -11.18 3.43 4.43
N MET A 99 -11.99 2.96 3.47
CA MET A 99 -13.00 3.81 2.83
C MET A 99 -14.13 4.23 3.78
N SER A 100 -14.37 3.45 4.83
CA SER A 100 -15.32 3.78 5.90
C SER A 100 -14.72 4.61 7.04
N ASP A 101 -13.43 4.93 6.97
CA ASP A 101 -12.75 5.69 8.02
C ASP A 101 -13.15 7.17 7.99
N PRO A 102 -13.51 7.77 9.15
CA PRO A 102 -13.82 9.20 9.24
C PRO A 102 -12.60 10.12 9.03
N ILE A 103 -11.37 9.60 9.15
CA ILE A 103 -10.16 10.36 8.84
C ILE A 103 -9.99 10.39 7.32
N ALA A 104 -10.21 11.56 6.74
CA ALA A 104 -10.30 11.77 5.30
C ALA A 104 -9.12 11.19 4.49
N ALA A 105 -7.91 11.17 5.06
CA ALA A 105 -6.71 10.67 4.38
C ALA A 105 -6.72 9.16 4.09
N PHE A 106 -7.51 8.35 4.81
CA PHE A 106 -7.53 6.90 4.59
C PHE A 106 -8.49 6.46 3.49
N ARG A 107 -9.54 7.25 3.22
CA ARG A 107 -10.46 6.96 2.13
C ARG A 107 -9.76 6.81 0.76
N PRO A 108 -8.92 7.76 0.30
CA PRO A 108 -8.19 7.59 -0.96
C PRO A 108 -7.17 6.45 -0.93
N ALA A 109 -6.61 6.10 0.24
CA ALA A 109 -5.76 4.92 0.38
C ALA A 109 -6.54 3.62 0.14
N GLY A 110 -7.79 3.54 0.62
CA GLY A 110 -8.70 2.45 0.28
C GLY A 110 -9.03 2.38 -1.22
N GLU A 111 -9.21 3.53 -1.88
CA GLU A 111 -9.43 3.57 -3.33
C GLU A 111 -8.21 3.10 -4.14
N LEU A 112 -7.01 3.49 -3.71
CA LEU A 112 -5.75 3.04 -4.29
C LEU A 112 -5.59 1.51 -4.20
N LEU A 113 -5.95 0.91 -3.06
CA LEU A 113 -5.98 -0.56 -2.93
C LEU A 113 -6.99 -1.20 -3.91
N ARG A 114 -8.17 -0.61 -4.06
CA ARG A 114 -9.18 -1.13 -5.02
C ARG A 114 -8.70 -1.03 -6.47
N ALA A 115 -7.93 0.00 -6.81
CA ALA A 115 -7.32 0.13 -8.12
C ALA A 115 -6.37 -1.04 -8.41
N GLY A 116 -5.46 -1.36 -7.49
CA GLY A 116 -4.55 -2.50 -7.68
C GLY A 116 -5.27 -3.85 -7.67
N ILE A 117 -6.34 -4.01 -6.88
CA ILE A 117 -7.21 -5.20 -6.95
C ILE A 117 -7.85 -5.33 -8.34
N ALA A 118 -8.36 -4.23 -8.90
CA ALA A 118 -8.96 -4.22 -10.23
C ALA A 118 -7.93 -4.55 -11.32
N ALA A 119 -6.71 -4.00 -11.22
CA ALA A 119 -5.61 -4.31 -12.13
C ALA A 119 -5.25 -5.80 -12.09
N LEU A 120 -5.03 -6.38 -10.89
CA LEU A 120 -4.75 -7.81 -10.75
C LEU A 120 -5.91 -8.71 -11.19
N ARG A 121 -7.16 -8.24 -11.12
CA ARG A 121 -8.34 -8.95 -11.64
C ARG A 121 -8.53 -8.82 -13.16
N GLY A 122 -7.63 -8.14 -13.88
CA GLY A 122 -7.75 -7.94 -15.33
C GLY A 122 -8.87 -6.97 -15.70
N GLN A 123 -9.09 -5.93 -14.89
CA GLN A 123 -10.11 -4.89 -15.09
C GLN A 123 -9.46 -3.52 -15.29
N PRO A 124 -8.73 -3.30 -16.41
CA PRO A 124 -7.89 -2.12 -16.60
C PRO A 124 -8.70 -0.81 -16.64
N GLU A 125 -9.86 -0.77 -17.29
CA GLU A 125 -10.68 0.45 -17.35
C GLU A 125 -11.17 0.86 -15.96
N ARG A 126 -11.54 -0.13 -15.14
CA ARG A 126 -11.94 0.10 -13.76
C ARG A 126 -10.78 0.59 -12.90
N ALA A 127 -9.60 0.02 -13.09
CA ALA A 127 -8.39 0.45 -12.37
C ALA A 127 -8.01 1.90 -12.73
N LEU A 128 -8.09 2.30 -14.00
CA LEU A 128 -7.85 3.69 -14.43
C LEU A 128 -8.80 4.69 -13.75
N ILE A 129 -10.11 4.40 -13.73
CA ILE A 129 -11.11 5.24 -13.05
C ILE A 129 -10.80 5.39 -11.55
N LEU A 130 -10.42 4.28 -10.90
CA LEU A 130 -10.09 4.29 -9.48
C LEU A 130 -8.78 5.04 -9.18
N LEU A 131 -7.79 4.96 -10.06
CA LEU A 131 -6.53 5.69 -9.92
C LEU A 131 -6.72 7.20 -10.07
N GLU A 132 -7.51 7.64 -11.06
CA GLU A 132 -7.82 9.05 -11.25
C GLU A 132 -8.56 9.61 -10.02
N ARG A 133 -9.54 8.85 -9.50
CA ARG A 133 -10.28 9.23 -8.29
C ARG A 133 -9.36 9.29 -7.06
N ALA A 134 -8.54 8.27 -6.84
CA ALA A 134 -7.61 8.25 -5.73
C ALA A 134 -6.62 9.41 -5.81
N ALA A 135 -6.09 9.74 -7.00
CA ALA A 135 -5.18 10.86 -7.18
C ALA A 135 -5.83 12.20 -6.82
N SER A 136 -7.04 12.45 -7.33
CA SER A 136 -7.82 13.66 -7.02
C SER A 136 -8.15 13.76 -5.52
N GLU A 137 -8.60 12.66 -4.91
CA GLU A 137 -8.92 12.63 -3.49
C GLU A 137 -7.68 12.79 -2.60
N PHE A 138 -6.51 12.30 -3.01
CA PHE A 138 -5.26 12.57 -2.28
C PHE A 138 -4.84 14.04 -2.37
N ASP A 139 -5.09 14.73 -3.49
CA ASP A 139 -4.81 16.18 -3.57
C ASP A 139 -5.70 16.97 -2.60
N THR A 140 -6.97 16.60 -2.43
CA THR A 140 -7.89 17.33 -1.54
C THR A 140 -7.54 17.21 -0.06
N VAL A 141 -6.70 16.24 0.31
CA VAL A 141 -6.21 16.02 1.68
C VAL A 141 -4.71 16.25 1.82
N ASP A 142 -4.10 16.99 0.89
CA ASP A 142 -2.67 17.38 0.88
C ASP A 142 -1.68 16.19 0.91
N MET A 143 -2.09 15.03 0.38
CA MET A 143 -1.28 13.81 0.30
C MET A 143 -0.56 13.69 -1.05
N ALA A 144 0.18 14.75 -1.43
CA ALA A 144 0.72 14.93 -2.79
C ALA A 144 1.61 13.77 -3.28
N LEU A 145 2.36 13.11 -2.39
CA LEU A 145 3.16 11.93 -2.75
C LEU A 145 2.30 10.77 -3.23
N TYR A 146 1.22 10.46 -2.51
CA TYR A 146 0.29 9.41 -2.91
C TYR A 146 -0.46 9.78 -4.20
N ALA A 147 -0.79 11.06 -4.37
CA ALA A 147 -1.41 11.54 -5.61
C ALA A 147 -0.48 11.36 -6.82
N ALA A 148 0.81 11.68 -6.69
CA ALA A 148 1.80 11.45 -7.75
C ALA A 148 2.00 9.96 -8.07
N VAL A 149 2.02 9.11 -7.05
CA VAL A 149 2.08 7.64 -7.20
C VAL A 149 0.86 7.10 -7.96
N ALA A 150 -0.36 7.53 -7.57
CA ALA A 150 -1.58 7.11 -8.26
C ALA A 150 -1.59 7.52 -9.75
N ARG A 151 -1.15 8.74 -10.06
CA ARG A 151 -0.99 9.23 -11.44
C ARG A 151 0.04 8.44 -12.24
N ARG A 152 1.15 8.05 -11.62
CA ARG A 152 2.16 7.23 -12.28
C ARG A 152 1.62 5.84 -12.62
N ARG A 153 0.93 5.18 -11.68
CA ARG A 153 0.23 3.90 -11.94
C ARG A 153 -0.81 4.05 -13.04
N HIS A 154 -1.53 5.17 -13.09
CA HIS A 154 -2.46 5.44 -14.19
C HIS A 154 -1.71 5.51 -15.52
N GLY A 155 -0.58 6.23 -15.56
CA GLY A 155 0.27 6.32 -16.74
C GLY A 155 0.72 4.95 -17.24
N GLU A 156 1.24 4.10 -16.35
CA GLU A 156 1.67 2.73 -16.66
C GLU A 156 0.54 1.91 -17.28
N LEU A 157 -0.65 1.95 -16.67
CA LEU A 157 -1.77 1.13 -17.12
C LEU A 157 -2.40 1.65 -18.43
N SER A 158 -2.39 2.96 -18.66
CA SER A 158 -2.97 3.56 -19.87
C SER A 158 -2.10 3.43 -21.12
N GLY A 159 -0.78 3.31 -20.95
CA GLY A 159 0.17 3.16 -22.06
C GLY A 159 0.17 4.33 -23.06
N GLY A 160 0.88 4.15 -24.18
CA GLY A 160 0.99 5.15 -25.25
C GLY A 160 1.66 6.46 -24.81
N GLU A 161 1.58 7.47 -25.68
CA GLU A 161 2.21 8.77 -25.44
C GLU A 161 1.60 9.50 -24.23
N ALA A 162 0.27 9.43 -24.09
CA ALA A 162 -0.42 10.04 -22.95
C ALA A 162 -0.07 9.36 -21.61
N GLY A 163 0.13 8.06 -21.60
CA GLY A 163 0.61 7.33 -20.42
C GLY A 163 2.06 7.69 -20.08
N ALA A 164 2.93 7.73 -21.08
CA ALA A 164 4.33 8.13 -20.92
C ALA A 164 4.47 9.56 -20.35
N ALA A 165 3.67 10.51 -20.84
CA ALA A 165 3.64 11.88 -20.33
C ALA A 165 3.24 11.94 -18.84
N ARG A 166 2.24 11.14 -18.41
CA ARG A 166 1.84 11.04 -17.00
C ARG A 166 2.94 10.46 -16.13
N ILE A 167 3.62 9.41 -16.58
CA ILE A 167 4.75 8.81 -15.86
C ILE A 167 5.86 9.84 -15.68
N ALA A 168 6.28 10.51 -16.76
CA ALA A 168 7.35 11.50 -16.72
C ALA A 168 7.04 12.69 -15.80
N ALA A 169 5.78 13.16 -15.78
CA ALA A 169 5.34 14.22 -14.88
C ALA A 169 5.41 13.79 -13.40
N ALA A 170 4.93 12.59 -13.09
CA ALA A 170 4.98 12.04 -11.73
C ALA A 170 6.42 11.81 -11.26
N ASP A 171 7.28 11.26 -12.13
CA ASP A 171 8.70 11.02 -11.85
C ASP A 171 9.45 12.33 -11.61
N THR A 172 9.20 13.35 -12.44
CA THR A 172 9.77 14.70 -12.25
C THR A 172 9.33 15.30 -10.92
N TRP A 173 8.06 15.16 -10.55
CA TRP A 173 7.56 15.64 -9.26
C TRP A 173 8.23 14.91 -8.09
N MET A 174 8.32 13.57 -8.14
CA MET A 174 8.96 12.77 -7.08
C MET A 174 10.45 13.08 -6.95
N ALA A 175 11.16 13.25 -8.07
CA ALA A 175 12.57 13.64 -8.06
C ALA A 175 12.80 14.99 -7.36
N ARG A 176 11.89 15.97 -7.56
CA ARG A 176 11.95 17.26 -6.84
C ARG A 176 11.74 17.13 -5.33
N GLN A 177 11.07 16.07 -4.87
CA GLN A 177 10.94 15.73 -3.44
C GLN A 177 12.15 14.96 -2.90
N GLY A 178 13.20 14.75 -3.69
CA GLY A 178 14.41 14.00 -3.30
C GLY A 178 14.29 12.48 -3.44
N ILE A 179 13.21 11.97 -4.05
CA ILE A 179 13.05 10.53 -4.31
C ILE A 179 13.97 10.11 -5.44
N ARG A 180 14.93 9.23 -5.14
CA ARG A 180 15.92 8.73 -6.11
C ARG A 180 15.38 7.66 -7.05
N SER A 181 14.46 6.81 -6.56
CA SER A 181 13.83 5.75 -7.36
C SER A 181 12.31 5.89 -7.30
N PRO A 182 11.71 6.68 -8.20
CA PRO A 182 10.26 6.81 -8.31
C PRO A 182 9.55 5.46 -8.50
N GLU A 183 10.14 4.55 -9.28
CA GLU A 183 9.60 3.22 -9.52
C GLU A 183 9.52 2.38 -8.23
N SER A 184 10.61 2.34 -7.45
CA SER A 184 10.62 1.59 -6.17
C SER A 184 9.68 2.19 -5.14
N PHE A 185 9.56 3.53 -5.10
CA PHE A 185 8.54 4.21 -4.29
C PHE A 185 7.12 3.86 -4.72
N ASN A 186 6.87 3.68 -6.02
CA ASN A 186 5.57 3.25 -6.53
C ASN A 186 5.24 1.81 -6.15
N ARG A 187 6.20 0.88 -6.19
CA ARG A 187 6.01 -0.47 -5.65
C ARG A 187 5.71 -0.45 -4.15
N MET A 188 6.43 0.40 -3.40
CA MET A 188 6.23 0.57 -1.96
C MET A 188 4.87 1.17 -1.61
N LEU A 189 4.34 2.14 -2.35
CA LEU A 189 3.12 2.87 -1.95
C LEU A 189 1.84 2.41 -2.67
N ALA A 190 1.95 1.94 -3.91
CA ALA A 190 0.83 1.44 -4.72
C ALA A 190 1.17 0.09 -5.38
N PRO A 191 1.17 -1.01 -4.61
CA PRO A 191 1.36 -2.36 -5.16
C PRO A 191 0.13 -2.85 -5.92
N GLY A 192 0.27 -3.98 -6.64
CA GLY A 192 -0.83 -4.60 -7.39
C GLY A 192 -0.90 -4.22 -8.87
N PHE A 193 0.21 -3.75 -9.44
CA PHE A 193 0.35 -3.44 -10.87
C PHE A 193 1.61 -4.13 -11.38
N THR A 194 1.49 -4.80 -12.53
CA THR A 194 2.55 -5.57 -13.21
C THR A 194 2.74 -5.06 -14.62
#